data_AF-A0A268JQH7-F1
#
_entry.id   AF-A0A268JQH7-F1
#
_cell.length_a   1.000
_cell.length_b   1.000
_cell.length_c   1.000
_cell.angle_alpha   90.00
_cell.angle_beta   90.00
_cell.angle_gamma   90.00
#
_symmetry.space_group_name_H-M   'P 1'
#
loop_
_entity.id
_entity.type
_entity.pdbx_description
1 polymer ?
#
loop_
_entity_poly.entity_id
_entity_poly.type
_entity_poly.pdbx_seq_one_letter_code
_entity_poly.pdbx_strand_id
1 'polypeptide(L)' 'MVIQANMSPKVIVEVWEVTEDIFNKHKIPLTRQTIETLVEEEQVNSLLEKLNAAVGSSSETCIKGG' A
#
# COMPACT_ATOMS: atom_id res chain seq x y z
N MET A 1 0.79 -0.71 12.20
CA MET A 1 1.20 -1.88 11.38
C MET A 1 1.62 -1.34 10.02
N VAL A 2 2.68 -1.88 9.42
CA VAL A 2 3.25 -1.40 8.14
C VAL A 2 3.08 -2.46 7.05
N ILE A 3 2.95 -2.02 5.81
CA ILE A 3 2.86 -2.86 4.61
C ILE A 3 4.27 -3.27 4.19
N GLN A 4 4.45 -4.56 3.86
CA GLN A 4 5.72 -5.15 3.44
C GLN A 4 5.63 -5.78 2.04
N ALA A 5 6.77 -5.94 1.35
CA ALA A 5 6.84 -6.46 -0.02
C ALA A 5 6.33 -7.91 -0.15
N ASN A 6 6.45 -8.70 0.91
CA ASN A 6 6.00 -10.07 1.00
C ASN A 6 4.48 -10.21 1.24
N MET A 7 3.76 -9.09 1.35
CA MET A 7 2.30 -9.09 1.46
C MET A 7 1.66 -9.05 0.07
N SER A 8 0.48 -9.63 -0.05
CA SER A 8 -0.28 -9.66 -1.31
C SER A 8 -1.18 -8.43 -1.44
N PRO A 9 -1.26 -7.77 -2.61
CA PRO A 9 -2.15 -6.62 -2.82
C PRO A 9 -3.60 -6.86 -2.43
N LYS A 10 -4.12 -8.08 -2.68
CA LYS A 10 -5.47 -8.46 -2.27
C LYS A 10 -5.67 -8.36 -0.75
N VAL A 11 -4.74 -8.91 0.03
CA VAL A 11 -4.80 -8.89 1.50
C VAL A 11 -4.63 -7.48 2.04
N ILE A 12 -3.73 -6.70 1.42
CA ILE A 12 -3.48 -5.31 1.81
C ILE A 12 -4.76 -4.47 1.64
N VAL A 13 -5.47 -4.59 0.52
CA VAL A 13 -6.73 -3.88 0.29
C VAL A 13 -7.84 -4.35 1.25
N GLU A 14 -7.90 -5.65 1.56
CA GLU A 14 -8.86 -6.18 2.55
C GLU A 14 -8.67 -5.60 3.96
N VAL A 15 -7.43 -5.22 4.32
CA VAL A 15 -7.12 -4.61 5.63
C VAL A 15 -7.16 -3.07 5.56
N TRP A 16 -6.70 -2.49 4.45
CA TRP A 16 -6.58 -1.06 4.22
C TRP A 16 -7.17 -0.70 2.85
N GLU A 17 -8.49 -0.54 2.79
CA GLU A 17 -9.23 -0.25 1.55
C GLU A 17 -8.67 0.97 0.79
N VAL A 18 -8.15 1.98 1.52
CA VAL A 18 -7.51 3.19 0.95
C VAL A 18 -6.35 2.88 0.00
N THR A 19 -5.73 1.71 0.10
CA THR A 19 -4.61 1.30 -0.75
C THR A 19 -5.05 0.82 -2.14
N GLU A 20 -6.35 0.54 -2.35
CA GLU A 20 -6.87 0.06 -3.63
C GLU A 20 -6.59 1.06 -4.77
N ASP A 21 -6.81 2.34 -4.51
CA ASP A 21 -6.55 3.42 -5.48
C ASP A 21 -5.07 3.50 -5.87
N ILE A 22 -4.16 3.19 -4.93
CA ILE A 22 -2.72 3.18 -5.19
C ILE A 22 -2.35 2.03 -6.13
N PHE A 23 -2.86 0.83 -5.88
CA PHE A 23 -2.63 -0.31 -6.77
C PHE A 23 -3.19 -0.07 -8.16
N ASN A 24 -4.41 0.48 -8.26
CA ASN A 24 -5.02 0.82 -9.55
C ASN A 24 -4.22 1.88 -10.31
N LYS A 25 -3.74 2.94 -9.64
CA LYS A 25 -2.88 3.98 -10.26
C LYS A 25 -1.57 3.42 -10.80
N HIS A 26 -0.99 2.43 -10.14
CA HIS A 26 0.25 1.77 -10.58
C HIS A 26 -0.01 0.58 -11.52
N LYS A 27 -1.27 0.32 -11.89
CA LYS A 27 -1.69 -0.83 -12.72
C LYS A 27 -1.26 -2.19 -12.15
N ILE A 28 -1.22 -2.30 -10.83
CA ILE A 28 -0.87 -3.54 -10.13
C ILE A 28 -2.14 -4.34 -9.89
N PRO A 29 -2.21 -5.60 -10.35
CA PRO A 29 -3.40 -6.41 -10.17
C PRO A 29 -3.57 -6.85 -8.71
N LEU A 30 -4.81 -6.80 -8.20
CA LEU A 30 -5.18 -7.25 -6.86
C LEU A 30 -5.19 -8.78 -6.75
N THR A 31 -4.00 -9.37 -6.74
CA THR A 31 -3.81 -10.82 -6.69
C THR A 31 -3.36 -11.28 -5.30
N ARG A 32 -3.31 -12.60 -5.13
CA ARG A 32 -2.70 -13.24 -3.95
C ARG A 32 -1.18 -13.37 -4.05
N GLN A 33 -0.58 -12.98 -5.17
CA GLN A 33 0.88 -12.91 -5.29
C GLN A 33 1.42 -11.73 -4.49
N THR A 34 2.69 -11.80 -4.09
CA THR A 34 3.33 -10.77 -3.25
C THR A 34 3.77 -9.58 -4.11
N ILE A 35 3.87 -8.39 -3.51
CA ILE A 35 4.32 -7.18 -4.20
C ILE A 35 5.68 -7.39 -4.87
N GLU A 36 6.63 -8.04 -4.16
CA GLU A 36 7.98 -8.34 -4.69
C GLU A 36 7.97 -9.21 -5.96
N THR A 37 6.91 -9.99 -6.19
CA THR A 37 6.77 -10.81 -7.42
C THR A 37 6.04 -10.10 -8.55
N LEU A 38 5.25 -9.07 -8.22
CA LEU A 38 4.42 -8.33 -9.18
C LEU A 38 5.12 -7.09 -9.71
N VAL A 39 6.13 -6.59 -9.00
CA VAL A 39 6.78 -5.30 -9.22
C VAL A 39 8.28 -5.49 -9.13
N GLU A 40 9.04 -4.81 -9.99
CA GLU A 40 10.51 -4.87 -9.94
C GLU A 40 11.06 -4.23 -8.66
N GLU A 41 12.17 -4.75 -8.14
CA GLU A 41 12.76 -4.36 -6.85
C GLU A 41 12.94 -2.84 -6.69
N GLU A 42 13.34 -2.15 -7.76
CA GLU A 42 13.48 -0.69 -7.79
C GLU A 42 12.15 0.03 -7.50
N GLN A 43 11.05 -0.50 -8.02
CA GLN A 43 9.72 0.08 -7.90
C GLN A 43 9.00 -0.38 -6.62
N VAL A 44 9.39 -1.51 -6.04
CA VAL A 44 8.84 -2.04 -4.77
C VAL A 44 8.99 -1.02 -3.65
N ASN A 45 10.19 -0.44 -3.48
CA ASN A 45 10.45 0.52 -2.41
C ASN A 45 9.58 1.79 -2.54
N SER A 46 9.46 2.33 -3.76
CA SER A 46 8.63 3.51 -4.01
C SER A 46 7.14 3.23 -3.79
N LEU A 47 6.67 2.04 -4.17
CA LEU A 47 5.30 1.63 -3.94
C LEU A 47 5.00 1.46 -2.44
N LEU A 48 5.90 0.78 -1.71
CA LEU A 48 5.75 0.58 -0.26
C LEU A 48 5.74 1.90 0.50
N GLU A 49 6.54 2.89 0.10
CA GLU A 49 6.50 4.22 0.70
C GLU A 49 5.12 4.87 0.54
N LYS A 50 4.55 4.84 -0.68
CA LYS A 50 3.22 5.40 -0.96
C LYS A 50 2.11 4.67 -0.19
N LEU A 51 2.17 3.35 -0.16
CA LEU A 51 1.21 2.50 0.56
C LEU A 51 1.26 2.79 2.06
N ASN A 52 2.45 2.80 2.65
CA ASN A 52 2.63 3.09 4.08
C ASN A 52 2.31 4.55 4.42
N ALA A 53 2.56 5.50 3.52
CA ALA A 53 2.16 6.90 3.70
C ALA A 53 0.63 7.03 3.72
N ALA A 54 -0.10 6.32 2.87
CA ALA A 54 -1.56 6.35 2.87
C ALA A 54 -2.17 5.69 4.11
N VAL A 55 -1.61 4.55 4.54
CA VAL A 55 -2.03 3.88 5.78
C VAL A 55 -1.68 4.71 7.01
N GLY A 56 -0.46 5.27 7.06
CA GLY A 56 0.02 6.13 8.13
C GLY A 56 -0.75 7.45 8.23
N SER A 57 -1.05 8.07 7.08
CA SER A 57 -1.89 9.27 7.01
C SER A 57 -3.34 8.99 7.43
N SER A 58 -3.83 7.76 7.25
CA SER A 58 -5.15 7.36 7.74
C SER A 58 -5.18 7.25 9.27
N SER A 59 -4.03 7.03 9.93
CA SER A 59 -3.88 7.09 11.39
C SER A 59 -3.54 8.48 11.95
N GLU A 60 -3.21 9.46 11.09
CA GLU A 60 -2.80 10.82 11.50
C GLU A 60 -3.79 11.92 11.13
N THR A 61 -5.09 11.62 11.01
CA THR A 61 -6.09 12.66 11.28
C THR A 61 -6.23 12.89 12.79
N CYS A 62 -5.13 13.30 13.44
CA CYS A 62 -5.21 14.13 14.63
C CYS A 62 -5.25 15.57 14.14
N ILE A 63 -6.35 16.24 14.46
CA ILE A 63 -6.92 17.37 13.75
C ILE A 63 -6.16 18.67 14.10
N LYS A 64 -6.09 19.62 13.15
CA LYS A 64 -5.92 21.06 13.39
C LYS A 64 -6.68 21.52 14.66
N GLY A 65 -6.01 22.19 15.59
CA GLY A 65 -6.65 23.14 16.52
C GLY A 65 -6.12 23.11 17.96
N GLY A 66 -5.26 24.08 18.30
CA GLY A 66 -4.80 24.37 19.67
C GLY A 66 -3.46 25.10 19.67
#